data_AF-A0A3S4LRE7-F1
#
_entry.id   AF-A0A3S4LRE7-F1
#
_cell.length_a   1.000
_cell.length_b   1.000
_cell.length_c   1.000
_cell.angle_alpha   90.00
_cell.angle_beta   90.00
_cell.angle_gamma   90.00
#
_symmetry.space_group_name_H-M   'P 1'
#
loop_
_entity.id
_entity.type
_entity.pdbx_description
1 polymer ?
#
loop_
_entity_poly.entity_id
_entity_poly.type
_entity_poly.pdbx_seq_one_letter_code
_entity_poly.pdbx_strand_id
1 'polypeptide(L)'
;MLVNTTPYIYAIGSLLDANGKKVAVDNDTAQKLLMFMPGDEVQVKGNVVKVDSLNDYGELQTWTINQKKSGGTGGKDGPGDENSGRGR
;
A
#
# COMPACT_ATOMS: atom_id res chain seq x y z
N MET A 1 -9.63 -12.25 -3.66
CA MET A 1 -10.24 -11.09 -2.98
C MET A 1 -9.11 -10.24 -2.43
N LEU A 2 -9.20 -8.93 -2.55
CA LEU A 2 -8.27 -7.99 -1.93
C LEU A 2 -9.01 -7.32 -0.76
N VAL A 3 -8.40 -7.31 0.42
CA VAL A 3 -9.02 -6.84 1.66
C VAL A 3 -8.09 -5.84 2.32
N ASN A 4 -8.60 -4.67 2.69
CA ASN A 4 -7.86 -3.74 3.52
C ASN A 4 -7.93 -4.17 4.99
N THR A 5 -6.92 -4.90 5.44
CA THR A 5 -6.82 -5.37 6.84
C THR A 5 -6.08 -4.38 7.75
N THR A 6 -5.87 -3.15 7.28
CA THR A 6 -5.12 -2.10 8.00
C THR A 6 -6.09 -1.04 8.54
N PRO A 7 -5.65 -0.20 9.51
CA PRO A 7 -6.47 0.91 10.00
C PRO A 7 -6.42 2.16 9.11
N TYR A 8 -5.83 2.11 7.91
CA TYR A 8 -5.63 3.26 7.02
C TYR A 8 -6.57 3.23 5.81
N ILE A 9 -6.90 4.40 5.27
CA ILE A 9 -7.59 4.54 3.98
C ILE A 9 -6.52 4.64 2.89
N TYR A 10 -6.67 3.87 1.81
CA TYR A 10 -5.75 3.93 0.67
C TYR A 10 -6.44 4.44 -0.59
N ALA A 11 -5.73 5.25 -1.37
CA ALA A 11 -6.05 5.50 -2.76
C ALA A 11 -5.17 4.61 -3.64
N ILE A 12 -5.73 3.53 -4.18
CA ILE A 12 -5.03 2.54 -5.01
C ILE A 12 -5.34 2.82 -6.48
N GLY A 13 -4.31 3.19 -7.25
CA GLY A 13 -4.44 3.52 -8.67
C GLY A 13 -4.21 2.34 -9.62
N SER A 14 -3.49 1.30 -9.20
CA SER A 14 -3.25 0.11 -10.01
C SER A 14 -2.96 -1.12 -9.15
N LEU A 15 -3.42 -2.28 -9.62
CA LEU A 15 -3.09 -3.58 -9.06
C LEU A 15 -2.09 -4.27 -9.98
N LEU A 16 -1.04 -4.89 -9.42
CA LEU A 16 0.05 -5.49 -10.19
C LEU A 16 0.27 -6.96 -9.80
N ASP A 17 0.59 -7.78 -10.80
CA ASP A 17 1.01 -9.16 -10.59
C ASP A 17 2.48 -9.26 -10.14
N ALA A 18 2.98 -10.50 -9.96
CA ALA A 18 4.36 -10.76 -9.56
C ALA A 18 5.42 -10.21 -10.54
N ASN A 19 5.05 -10.05 -11.82
CA ASN A 19 5.91 -9.53 -12.88
C ASN A 19 5.81 -8.00 -13.02
N GLY A 20 5.01 -7.34 -12.17
CA GLY A 20 4.75 -5.90 -12.28
C GLY A 20 3.76 -5.53 -13.39
N LYS A 21 3.03 -6.50 -13.96
CA LYS A 21 2.02 -6.24 -14.98
C LYS A 21 0.69 -5.86 -14.33
N LYS A 22 0.01 -4.87 -14.90
CA LYS A 22 -1.32 -4.44 -14.45
C LYS A 22 -2.35 -5.58 -14.52
N VAL A 23 -3.08 -5.75 -13.43
CA VAL A 23 -4.25 -6.60 -13.32
C VAL A 23 -5.48 -5.75 -13.65
N ALA A 24 -6.26 -6.19 -14.63
CA ALA A 24 -7.45 -5.46 -15.05
C ALA A 24 -8.57 -5.55 -13.99
N VAL A 25 -9.26 -4.43 -13.80
CA VAL A 25 -10.43 -4.30 -12.92
C VAL A 25 -11.55 -3.59 -13.69
N ASP A 26 -12.80 -3.83 -13.29
CA ASP A 26 -13.93 -3.05 -13.80
C ASP A 26 -14.01 -1.67 -13.11
N ASN A 27 -14.88 -0.80 -13.64
CA ASN A 27 -15.01 0.58 -13.17
C ASN A 27 -15.46 0.65 -11.70
N ASP A 28 -16.42 -0.18 -11.30
CA ASP A 28 -16.94 -0.21 -9.94
C ASP A 28 -15.83 -0.58 -8.94
N THR A 29 -15.00 -1.57 -9.29
CA THR A 29 -13.83 -1.95 -8.50
C THR A 29 -12.79 -0.83 -8.49
N ALA A 30 -12.52 -0.20 -9.63
CA ALA A 30 -11.58 0.92 -9.71
C ALA A 30 -12.00 2.08 -8.80
N GLN A 31 -13.29 2.44 -8.79
CA GLN A 31 -13.82 3.51 -7.94
C GLN A 31 -13.70 3.19 -6.45
N LYS A 32 -14.00 1.94 -6.04
CA LYS A 32 -13.79 1.51 -4.65
C LYS A 32 -12.33 1.57 -4.24
N LEU A 33 -11.42 1.19 -5.13
CA LEU A 33 -9.98 1.21 -4.87
C LEU A 33 -9.42 2.63 -4.67
N LEU A 34 -10.05 3.66 -5.23
CA LEU A 34 -9.65 5.05 -5.00
C LEU A 34 -9.95 5.55 -3.58
N MET A 35 -10.85 4.89 -2.85
CA MET A 35 -11.17 5.17 -1.45
C MET A 35 -11.29 3.85 -0.67
N PHE A 36 -10.22 3.05 -0.68
CA PHE A 36 -10.24 1.71 -0.10
C PHE A 36 -10.13 1.79 1.43
N MET A 37 -11.28 1.74 2.11
CA MET A 37 -11.40 1.97 3.55
C MET A 37 -10.93 0.77 4.37
N PRO A 38 -10.58 0.94 5.67
CA PRO A 38 -10.38 -0.17 6.58
C PRO A 38 -11.55 -1.15 6.57
N GLY A 39 -11.27 -2.43 6.31
CA GLY A 39 -12.27 -3.49 6.23
C GLY A 39 -12.94 -3.65 4.86
N ASP A 40 -12.69 -2.76 3.89
CA ASP A 40 -13.24 -2.94 2.54
C ASP A 40 -12.69 -4.19 1.86
N GLU A 41 -13.56 -4.81 1.07
CA GLU A 41 -13.25 -6.00 0.28
C GLU A 41 -13.62 -5.77 -1.18
N VAL A 42 -12.70 -6.09 -2.09
CA VAL A 42 -12.95 -6.05 -3.53
C VAL A 42 -12.57 -7.36 -4.20
N GLN A 43 -13.41 -7.79 -5.14
CA GLN A 43 -13.11 -8.96 -5.96
C GLN A 43 -12.17 -8.55 -7.09
N VAL A 44 -11.04 -9.24 -7.20
CA VAL A 44 -10.02 -8.98 -8.23
C VAL A 44 -9.78 -10.24 -9.04
N LYS A 45 -9.61 -10.08 -10.35
CA LYS A 45 -9.37 -11.19 -11.28
C LYS A 45 -7.87 -11.40 -11.46
N GLY A 46 -7.31 -12.37 -10.75
CA GLY A 46 -5.89 -12.72 -10.83
C GLY A 46 -5.14 -12.55 -9.51
N ASN A 47 -3.86 -12.91 -9.52
CA ASN A 47 -3.02 -12.83 -8.32
C ASN A 47 -2.36 -11.45 -8.23
N VAL A 48 -2.82 -10.64 -7.27
CA VAL A 48 -2.26 -9.31 -6.99
C VAL A 48 -1.17 -9.46 -5.94
N VAL A 49 0.03 -8.98 -6.25
CA VAL A 49 1.21 -9.05 -5.38
C VAL A 49 1.69 -7.66 -4.98
N LYS A 50 1.47 -6.66 -5.85
CA LYS A 50 1.81 -5.26 -5.56
C LYS A 50 0.64 -4.34 -5.89
N VAL A 51 0.65 -3.16 -5.30
CA VAL A 51 -0.29 -2.08 -5.57
C VAL A 51 0.46 -0.77 -5.79
N ASP A 52 -0.02 0.05 -6.71
CA ASP A 52 0.39 1.45 -6.80
C ASP A 52 -0.61 2.28 -6.00
N SER A 53 -0.14 2.99 -4.98
CA SER A 53 -0.97 3.77 -4.07
C SER A 53 -0.35 5.13 -3.75
N LEU A 54 -1.21 6.12 -3.50
CA LEU A 54 -0.78 7.44 -3.06
C LEU A 54 -0.35 7.38 -1.60
N ASN A 55 0.80 7.97 -1.29
CA ASN A 55 1.20 8.29 0.08
C ASN A 55 0.50 9.57 0.57
N ASP A 56 0.75 9.96 1.82
CA ASP A 56 0.13 11.14 2.45
C ASP A 56 0.46 12.47 1.75
N TYR A 57 1.52 12.51 0.93
CA TYR A 57 1.92 13.67 0.13
C TYR A 57 1.29 13.65 -1.29
N GLY A 58 0.48 12.64 -1.60
CA GLY A 58 -0.13 12.47 -2.92
C GLY A 58 0.82 11.91 -3.98
N GLU A 59 1.95 11.32 -3.59
CA GLU A 59 2.89 10.70 -4.53
C GLU A 59 2.53 9.23 -4.75
N LEU A 60 2.56 8.80 -6.01
CA LEU A 60 2.30 7.41 -6.37
C LEU A 60 3.54 6.55 -6.08
N GLN A 61 3.37 5.52 -5.24
CA GLN A 61 4.41 4.57 -4.89
C GLN A 61 3.92 3.13 -5.05
N THR A 62 4.82 2.21 -5.37
CA THR A 62 4.51 0.79 -5.53
C THR A 62 4.86 0.01 -4.25
N TRP A 63 3.86 -0.68 -3.69
CA TRP A 63 3.98 -1.44 -2.45
C TRP A 63 3.76 -2.92 -2.70
N THR A 64 4.58 -3.77 -2.08
CA THR A 64 4.32 -5.22 -2.07
C THR A 64 3.40 -5.56 -0.91
N ILE A 65 2.27 -6.20 -1.19
CA ILE A 65 1.24 -6.51 -0.20
C ILE A 65 1.37 -7.93 0.34
N ASN A 66 0.59 -8.26 1.39
CA ASN A 66 0.56 -9.58 2.02
C ASN A 66 1.95 -10.12 2.43
N GLN A 67 2.86 -9.20 2.75
CA GLN A 67 4.14 -9.57 3.36
C GLN A 67 3.84 -10.23 4.71
N LYS A 68 4.25 -11.48 4.87
CA LYS A 68 4.19 -12.14 6.18
C LYS A 68 5.00 -11.26 7.14
N LYS A 69 4.40 -10.91 8.27
CA LYS A 69 5.10 -10.22 9.36
C LYS A 69 6.20 -11.17 9.86
N SER A 70 7.39 -11.08 9.29
CA SER A 70 8.59 -11.66 9.90
C SER A 70 8.78 -10.90 11.20
N GLY A 71 8.54 -11.57 12.33
CA GLY A 71 8.67 -10.96 13.64
C GLY A 71 10.04 -10.30 13.81
N GLY A 72 10.05 -8.99 13.99
CA GLY A 72 11.27 -8.21 14.17
C GLY A 72 11.00 -6.72 14.18
N THR A 73 10.82 -6.16 15.39
CA THR A 73 10.94 -4.74 15.78
C THR A 73 10.15 -3.69 14.99
N GLY A 74 9.14 -3.12 15.67
CA GLY A 74 8.69 -1.77 15.36
C GLY A 74 9.77 -0.75 15.69
N GLY A 75 9.83 0.31 14.88
CA GLY A 75 10.57 1.53 15.20
C GLY A 75 11.36 2.09 14.02
N LYS A 76 10.86 3.23 13.52
CA LYS A 76 11.51 4.27 12.70
C LYS A 76 11.70 3.97 11.21
N ASP A 77 10.86 4.60 10.40
CA ASP A 77 11.27 5.46 9.28
C ASP A 77 10.14 6.47 9.01
N GLY A 78 9.99 7.41 9.94
CA GLY A 78 9.46 8.75 9.70
C GLY A 78 10.63 9.73 9.76
N PRO A 79 10.60 10.86 9.03
CA PRO A 79 11.77 11.71 8.83
C PRO A 79 12.25 12.30 10.15
N GLY A 80 13.55 12.16 10.39
CA GLY A 80 14.19 12.36 11.70
C GLY A 80 14.22 13.81 12.17
N ASP A 81 13.81 13.98 13.42
CA ASP A 81 14.35 15.01 14.31
C ASP A 81 15.67 14.49 14.90
N GLU A 82 16.81 15.06 14.47
CA GLU A 82 18.02 15.03 15.30
C GLU A 82 18.89 16.27 15.05
N ASN A 83 18.61 17.32 15.83
CA ASN A 83 19.61 18.30 16.23
C ASN A 83 20.09 17.93 17.65
N SER A 84 21.27 17.33 17.80
CA SER A 84 22.25 17.65 18.86
C SER A 84 23.49 16.76 18.73
N GLY A 85 24.70 17.32 18.89
CA GLY A 85 25.88 16.50 19.20
C GLY A 85 27.21 17.03 18.66
N ARG A 86 27.96 17.72 19.53
CA ARG A 86 29.38 18.07 19.38
C ARG A 86 30.28 16.82 19.26
N GLY A 87 31.40 16.96 18.56
CA GLY A 87 32.66 16.31 18.95
C GLY A 87 33.48 15.70 17.82
N ARG A 88 34.42 16.48 17.27
CA ARG A 88 35.88 16.27 17.35
C ARG A 88 36.60 17.38 16.60
#